data_AF-A0A1W2LFZ2-F1
#
_entry.id   AF-A0A1W2LFZ2-F1
#
_cell.length_a   1.000
_cell.length_b   1.000
_cell.length_c   1.000
_cell.angle_alpha   90.00
_cell.angle_beta   90.00
_cell.angle_gamma   90.00
#
_symmetry.space_group_name_H-M   'P 1'
#
loop_
_entity.id
_entity.type
_entity.pdbx_description
1 polymer ?
#
loop_
_entity_poly.entity_id
_entity_poly.type
_entity_poly.pdbx_seq_one_letter_code
_entity_poly.pdbx_strand_id
1 'polypeptide(L)' 'AQIELFTKHEEYDKEVFRLPKKLDEKVAKIHLDALGGELTKLTKEQAEYIDVDVEGPFKTDHYRY' A
#
# COMPACT_ATOMS: atom_id res chain seq x y z
N ALA A 1 2.84 4.79 -11.25
CA ALA A 1 2.80 6.26 -11.42
C ALA A 1 2.20 6.65 -12.77
N GLN A 2 2.78 6.26 -13.90
CA GLN A 2 2.31 6.67 -15.24
C GLN A 2 0.84 6.33 -15.52
N ILE A 3 0.39 5.13 -15.13
CA ILE A 3 -1.00 4.71 -15.29
C ILE A 3 -1.95 5.65 -14.54
N GLU A 4 -1.68 5.95 -13.27
CA GLU A 4 -2.51 6.83 -12.42
C GLU A 4 -2.61 8.23 -13.03
N LEU A 5 -1.48 8.82 -13.42
CA LEU A 5 -1.46 10.14 -14.05
C LEU A 5 -2.20 10.15 -15.39
N PHE A 6 -2.04 9.11 -16.22
CA PHE A 6 -2.73 9.05 -17.50
C PHE A 6 -4.25 8.93 -17.33
N THR A 7 -4.71 8.06 -16.42
CA THR A 7 -6.15 7.79 -16.26
C THR A 7 -6.89 8.80 -15.39
N LYS A 8 -6.18 9.57 -14.55
CA LYS A 8 -6.78 10.49 -13.57
C LYS A 8 -6.09 11.85 -13.50
N HIS A 9 -5.46 12.31 -14.58
CA HIS A 9 -4.75 13.58 -14.62
C HIS A 9 -5.56 14.78 -14.11
N GLU A 10 -6.89 14.77 -14.27
CA GLU A 10 -7.78 15.83 -13.78
C GLU A 10 -7.90 15.90 -12.24
N GLU A 11 -7.52 14.83 -11.53
CA GLU A 11 -7.54 14.78 -10.06
C GLU A 11 -6.27 15.39 -9.42
N TYR A 12 -5.30 15.84 -10.24
CA TYR A 12 -4.00 16.31 -9.76
C TYR A 12 -3.67 17.72 -10.27
N ASP A 13 -3.35 18.61 -9.33
CA ASP A 13 -2.83 19.94 -9.63
C ASP A 13 -1.34 19.90 -10.02
N LYS A 14 -0.77 21.07 -10.33
CA LYS A 14 0.66 21.22 -10.65
C LYS A 14 1.53 21.23 -9.38
N GLU A 15 1.47 20.15 -8.63
CA GLU A 15 2.22 19.94 -7.39
C GLU A 15 2.93 18.57 -7.40
N VAL A 16 3.69 18.28 -6.34
CA VAL A 16 4.39 17.00 -6.18
C VAL A 16 3.57 16.06 -5.30
N PHE A 17 3.11 14.96 -5.90
CA PHE A 17 2.33 13.93 -5.22
C PHE A 17 3.15 12.66 -5.02
N ARG A 18 2.74 11.86 -4.04
CA ARG A 18 3.27 10.50 -3.79
C ARG A 18 2.16 9.49 -4.04
N LEU A 19 2.54 8.29 -4.48
CA LEU A 19 1.56 7.22 -4.64
C LEU A 19 1.00 6.79 -3.27
N PRO A 20 -0.28 6.40 -3.18
CA PRO A 20 -0.85 5.84 -1.95
C PRO A 20 -0.09 4.61 -1.46
N LYS A 21 0.05 4.45 -0.13
CA LYS A 21 0.75 3.30 0.49
C LYS A 21 0.24 1.93 0.04
N LYS A 22 -1.05 1.81 -0.26
CA LYS A 22 -1.64 0.56 -0.77
C LYS A 22 -1.00 0.09 -2.09
N LEU A 23 -0.58 1.03 -2.96
CA LEU A 23 0.15 0.69 -4.18
C LEU A 23 1.58 0.25 -3.87
N ASP A 24 2.21 0.84 -2.86
CA ASP A 24 3.55 0.48 -2.40
C ASP A 24 3.58 -0.94 -1.81
N GLU A 25 2.63 -1.26 -0.93
CA GLU A 25 2.44 -2.62 -0.38
C GLU A 25 2.16 -3.66 -1.47
N LYS A 26 1.38 -3.29 -2.50
CA LYS A 26 1.13 -4.16 -3.66
C LYS A 26 2.42 -4.46 -4.42
N VAL A 27 3.30 -3.47 -4.61
CA VAL A 27 4.59 -3.69 -5.26
C VAL A 27 5.46 -4.64 -4.44
N ALA A 28 5.54 -4.44 -3.12
CA ALA A 28 6.30 -5.34 -2.24
C ALA A 28 5.79 -6.78 -2.28
N LYS A 29 4.47 -6.98 -2.25
CA LYS A 29 3.84 -8.31 -2.32
C LYS A 29 4.21 -9.08 -3.59
N ILE A 30 4.24 -8.41 -4.75
CA ILE A 30 4.59 -9.05 -6.03
C ILE A 30 6.05 -9.55 -6.03
N HIS A 31 6.96 -8.82 -5.40
CA HIS A 31 8.36 -9.22 -5.33
C HIS A 31 8.61 -10.35 -4.33
N LEU A 32 7.78 -10.46 -3.29
CA LEU A 32 7.93 -11.49 -2.26
C LEU A 32 7.82 -12.91 -2.84
N ASP A 33 6.86 -13.12 -3.75
CA ASP A 33 6.66 -14.41 -4.42
C ASP A 33 7.93 -14.84 -5.18
N ALA A 34 8.60 -13.88 -5.84
CA ALA A 34 9.84 -14.14 -6.57
C ALA A 34 11.04 -14.44 -5.64
N LEU A 35 10.99 -13.96 -4.40
CA LEU A 35 12.02 -14.19 -3.38
C LEU A 35 11.74 -15.40 -2.50
N GLY A 36 10.61 -16.10 -2.71
CA GLY A 36 10.19 -17.25 -1.91
C GLY A 36 9.79 -16.91 -0.48
N GLY A 37 9.41 -15.65 -0.21
CA GLY A 37 8.94 -15.24 1.11
C GLY A 37 7.47 -15.57 1.32
N GLU A 38 7.09 -15.88 2.55
CA GLU A 38 5.69 -16.10 2.94
C GLU A 38 5.22 -14.96 3.85
N LEU A 39 4.09 -14.34 3.50
CA LEU A 39 3.43 -13.34 4.33
C LEU A 39 2.38 -14.00 5.23
N THR A 40 2.46 -13.73 6.53
CA THR A 40 1.39 -14.07 7.46
C THR A 40 0.16 -13.20 7.20
N LYS A 41 -1.03 -13.81 7.17
CA LYS A 41 -2.30 -13.08 7.06
C LYS A 41 -2.88 -12.80 8.46
N LEU A 42 -3.20 -11.53 8.72
CA LEU A 42 -3.88 -11.14 9.97
C LEU A 42 -5.29 -11.74 10.01
N THR A 43 -5.72 -12.17 11.19
CA THR A 43 -7.14 -12.41 11.47
C THR A 43 -7.86 -11.07 11.62
N LYS A 44 -9.19 -11.07 11.52
CA LYS A 44 -9.99 -9.85 11.76
C LYS A 44 -9.73 -9.27 13.14
N GLU A 45 -9.72 -10.13 14.17
CA GLU A 45 -9.44 -9.74 15.55
C GLU A 45 -8.06 -9.10 15.71
N GLN A 46 -7.03 -9.65 15.06
CA GLN A 46 -5.67 -9.07 15.11
C GLN A 46 -5.59 -7.71 14.41
N ALA A 47 -6.27 -7.57 13.26
CA ALA A 47 -6.30 -6.33 12.51
C ALA A 47 -7.05 -5.23 13.28
N GLU A 48 -8.21 -5.56 13.86
CA GLU A 48 -8.96 -4.67 14.76
C GLU A 48 -8.13 -4.29 16.00
N TYR A 49 -7.38 -5.22 16.57
CA TYR A 49 -6.55 -4.97 17.74
C TYR A 49 -5.44 -3.92 17.51
N ILE A 50 -4.90 -3.85 16.29
CA ILE A 50 -3.86 -2.87 15.91
C ILE A 50 -4.39 -1.72 15.05
N ASP A 51 -5.71 -1.60 14.91
CA ASP A 51 -6.41 -0.55 14.16
C ASP A 51 -5.98 -0.45 12.69
N VAL A 52 -5.95 -1.58 11.99
CA VAL A 52 -5.68 -1.66 10.54
C VAL A 52 -6.70 -2.55 9.82
N ASP A 53 -6.83 -2.41 8.51
CA ASP A 53 -7.56 -3.37 7.67
C ASP A 53 -6.73 -4.64 7.44
N VAL A 54 -7.39 -5.79 7.31
CA VAL A 54 -6.74 -7.09 7.03
C VAL A 54 -5.95 -7.07 5.71
N GLU A 55 -6.36 -6.24 4.76
CA GLU A 55 -5.72 -6.04 3.46
C GLU A 55 -4.92 -4.72 3.39
N GLY A 56 -4.68 -4.07 4.53
CA GLY A 56 -3.91 -2.85 4.67
C GLY A 56 -4.62 -1.56 4.23
N PRO A 57 -3.95 -0.40 4.29
CA PRO A 57 -2.53 -0.24 4.60
C PRO A 57 -2.18 -0.57 6.06
N PHE A 58 -1.06 -1.26 6.26
CA PHE A 58 -0.66 -1.79 7.57
C PHE A 58 0.10 -0.79 8.45
N LYS A 59 0.37 0.41 7.93
CA LYS A 59 1.15 1.47 8.58
C LYS A 59 0.64 2.85 8.21
N THR A 60 0.79 3.80 9.14
CA THR A 60 0.39 5.20 8.97
C THR A 60 1.30 5.97 8.00
N ASP A 61 0.83 7.08 7.46
CA ASP A 61 1.53 7.88 6.45
C ASP A 61 2.90 8.42 6.87
N HIS A 62 3.07 8.74 8.15
CA HIS A 62 4.33 9.24 8.71
C HIS A 62 5.33 8.14 9.07
N TYR A 63 4.94 6.87 8.93
CA TYR A 63 5.79 5.73 9.21
C TYR A 63 6.95 5.68 8.22
N ARG A 64 8.18 5.55 8.74
CA ARG A 64 9.41 5.71 7.94
C ARG A 64 9.80 4.47 7.14
N TYR A 65 9.31 3.28 7.53
CA TYR A 65 9.36 2.00 6.80
C TYR A 65 8.43 0.98 7.43
#